data_AF-A0A3C1G7G8-F1
#
_entry.id   AF-A0A3C1G7G8-F1
#
_cell.length_a   1.000
_cell.length_b   1.000
_cell.length_c   1.000
_cell.angle_alpha   90.00
_cell.angle_beta   90.00
_cell.angle_gamma   90.00
#
_symmetry.space_group_name_H-M   'P 1'
#
loop_
_entity.id
_entity.type
_entity.pdbx_description
1 polymer ?
#
loop_
_entity_poly.entity_id
_entity_poly.type
_entity_poly.pdbx_seq_one_letter_code
_entity_poly.pdbx_strand_id
1 'polypeptide(L)'
;MREAVLPDWRRDPKRLARLGTRLFDEARRRGIVGNRDRTEAFAAAAARHALAGERVLVLCELRPHAAALEAAVRRRGVERTWCLTGEDKDREAALGRYRLLAGGGVLVATPWFREGMDVPEIDAGLLAGGSLSEIAVLQGFGRMLRPRPDKAEVLVYDALDGRDPGVRKDYLAQHALARLRVYRERGWAVERQPAGGWR
;
A
#
# COMPACT_ATOMS: atom_id res chain seq x y z
N MET A 1 -38.46 -4.18 -7.33
CA MET A 1 -38.25 -2.72 -7.15
C MET A 1 -38.27 -2.45 -5.64
N ARG A 2 -37.39 -1.61 -5.08
CA ARG A 2 -37.42 -1.23 -3.67
C ARG A 2 -37.46 0.28 -3.55
N GLU A 3 -38.41 0.79 -2.78
CA GLU A 3 -38.49 2.19 -2.37
C GLU A 3 -37.73 2.37 -1.05
N ALA A 4 -36.89 3.39 -0.96
CA ALA A 4 -36.17 3.74 0.26
C ALA A 4 -36.34 5.23 0.49
N VAL A 5 -37.02 5.59 1.58
CA VAL A 5 -37.16 6.97 2.02
C VAL A 5 -35.92 7.34 2.83
N LEU A 6 -35.01 8.10 2.22
CA LEU A 6 -33.87 8.67 2.93
C LEU A 6 -34.35 9.90 3.71
N PRO A 7 -34.02 10.03 5.01
CA PRO A 7 -34.37 11.21 5.79
C PRO A 7 -33.83 12.48 5.12
N ASP A 8 -34.58 13.58 5.22
CA ASP A 8 -34.43 14.84 4.46
C ASP A 8 -32.96 15.27 4.24
N TRP A 9 -32.36 14.70 3.20
CA TRP A 9 -30.92 14.80 2.96
C TRP A 9 -30.51 16.17 2.47
N ARG A 10 -31.47 16.96 1.98
CA ARG A 10 -31.29 18.37 1.62
C ARG A 10 -31.00 19.23 2.85
N ARG A 11 -31.43 18.81 4.05
CA ARG A 11 -31.18 19.53 5.31
C ARG A 11 -29.88 19.16 6.02
N ASP A 12 -29.29 17.98 5.75
CA ASP A 12 -28.00 17.59 6.34
C ASP A 12 -27.11 16.75 5.39
N PRO A 13 -26.51 17.39 4.37
CA PRO A 13 -25.54 16.74 3.46
C PRO A 13 -24.32 16.18 4.20
N LYS A 14 -23.93 16.82 5.32
CA LYS A 14 -22.79 16.41 6.14
C LYS A 14 -23.03 15.06 6.82
N ARG A 15 -24.26 14.69 7.15
CA ARG A 15 -24.60 13.39 7.73
C ARG A 15 -24.47 12.25 6.74
N LEU A 16 -24.89 12.44 5.49
CA LEU A 16 -24.67 11.45 4.42
C LEU A 16 -23.19 11.26 4.11
N ALA A 17 -22.42 12.36 4.03
CA ALA A 17 -20.97 12.30 3.87
C ALA A 17 -20.31 11.51 5.02
N ARG A 18 -20.67 11.82 6.28
CA ARG A 18 -20.17 11.10 7.47
C ARG A 18 -20.53 9.61 7.45
N LEU A 19 -21.73 9.25 7.00
CA LEU A 19 -22.15 7.85 6.87
C LEU A 19 -21.30 7.12 5.80
N GLY A 20 -21.06 7.76 4.67
CA GLY A 20 -20.17 7.26 3.62
C GLY A 20 -18.73 7.06 4.09
N THR A 21 -18.18 8.03 4.83
CA THR A 21 -16.83 7.93 5.44
C THR A 21 -16.75 6.76 6.43
N ARG A 22 -17.74 6.59 7.31
CA ARG A 22 -17.75 5.49 8.29
C ARG A 22 -17.77 4.11 7.62
N LEU A 23 -18.59 3.94 6.58
CA LEU A 23 -18.66 2.69 5.81
C LEU A 23 -17.34 2.40 5.09
N PHE A 24 -16.66 3.44 4.59
CA PHE A 24 -15.34 3.32 3.98
C PHE A 24 -14.27 2.91 5.00
N ASP A 25 -14.25 3.54 6.17
CA ASP A 25 -13.29 3.20 7.24
C ASP A 25 -13.48 1.76 7.74
N GLU A 26 -14.73 1.29 7.82
CA GLU A 26 -15.04 -0.08 8.20
C GLU A 26 -14.58 -1.10 7.16
N ALA A 27 -14.85 -0.84 5.88
CA ALA A 27 -14.36 -1.67 4.78
C ALA A 27 -12.83 -1.79 4.80
N ARG A 28 -12.12 -0.70 5.09
CA ARG A 28 -10.65 -0.70 5.22
C ARG A 28 -10.17 -1.41 6.47
N ARG A 29 -10.81 -1.20 7.63
CA ARG A 29 -10.48 -1.95 8.85
C ARG A 29 -10.61 -3.45 8.62
N ARG A 30 -11.69 -3.92 7.99
CA ARG A 30 -11.91 -5.35 7.74
C ARG A 30 -11.02 -5.90 6.61
N GLY A 31 -11.05 -5.26 5.44
CA GLY A 31 -10.39 -5.73 4.22
C GLY A 31 -8.89 -5.49 4.15
N ILE A 32 -8.36 -4.58 4.97
CA ILE A 32 -6.93 -4.27 5.04
C ILE A 32 -6.35 -4.71 6.38
N VAL A 33 -6.76 -4.10 7.50
CA VAL A 33 -6.15 -4.38 8.82
C VAL A 33 -6.48 -5.79 9.30
N GLY A 34 -7.73 -6.22 9.14
CA GLY A 34 -8.21 -7.54 9.54
C GLY A 34 -7.88 -8.66 8.55
N ASN A 35 -7.34 -8.33 7.37
CA ASN A 35 -7.06 -9.29 6.33
C ASN A 35 -5.64 -9.83 6.45
N ARG A 36 -5.47 -10.90 7.23
CA ARG A 36 -4.16 -11.52 7.48
C ARG A 36 -3.51 -12.00 6.19
N ASP A 37 -4.25 -12.62 5.29
CA ASP A 37 -3.70 -13.14 4.03
C ASP A 37 -3.11 -12.03 3.16
N ARG A 38 -3.77 -10.86 3.13
CA ARG A 38 -3.24 -9.65 2.47
C ARG A 38 -1.92 -9.22 3.12
N THR A 39 -1.88 -9.08 4.44
CA THR A 39 -0.67 -8.68 5.16
C THR A 39 0.47 -9.68 4.92
N GLU A 40 0.20 -10.98 4.98
CA GLU A 40 1.18 -12.04 4.78
C GLU A 40 1.68 -12.10 3.33
N ALA A 41 0.82 -11.81 2.34
CA ALA A 41 1.21 -11.72 0.93
C ALA A 41 2.18 -10.55 0.67
N PHE A 42 1.88 -9.35 1.18
CA PHE A 42 2.79 -8.20 1.08
C PHE A 42 4.09 -8.45 1.85
N ALA A 43 4.01 -9.03 3.06
CA ALA A 43 5.19 -9.34 3.85
C ALA A 43 6.10 -10.37 3.15
N ALA A 44 5.52 -11.38 2.48
CA ALA A 44 6.28 -12.35 1.69
C ALA A 44 7.00 -11.71 0.51
N ALA A 45 6.31 -10.83 -0.24
CA ALA A 45 6.94 -10.10 -1.35
C ALA A 45 8.07 -9.19 -0.84
N ALA A 46 7.84 -8.44 0.24
CA ALA A 46 8.84 -7.58 0.85
C ALA A 46 10.08 -8.37 1.32
N ALA A 47 9.85 -9.49 2.00
CA ALA A 47 10.93 -10.32 2.50
C ALA A 47 11.76 -10.94 1.38
N ARG A 48 11.12 -11.40 0.29
CA ARG A 48 11.83 -11.96 -0.87
C ARG A 48 12.84 -10.96 -1.44
N HIS A 49 12.40 -9.72 -1.68
CA HIS A 49 13.27 -8.66 -2.18
C HIS A 49 14.37 -8.31 -1.17
N ALA A 50 14.02 -8.07 0.09
CA ALA A 50 14.99 -7.67 1.10
C ALA A 50 16.06 -8.74 1.37
N LEU A 51 15.70 -10.02 1.35
CA LEU A 51 16.64 -11.14 1.48
C LEU A 51 17.52 -11.32 0.23
N ALA A 52 17.05 -10.89 -0.94
CA ALA A 52 17.84 -10.83 -2.17
C ALA A 52 18.79 -9.61 -2.23
N GLY A 53 18.84 -8.80 -1.17
CA GLY A 53 19.72 -7.64 -1.12
C GLY A 53 19.08 -6.34 -1.64
N GLU A 54 17.77 -6.35 -1.91
CA GLU A 54 17.05 -5.24 -2.52
C GLU A 54 16.34 -4.33 -1.50
N ARG A 55 16.23 -3.05 -1.82
CA ARG A 55 15.56 -2.04 -0.99
C ARG A 55 14.08 -1.97 -1.32
N VAL A 56 13.23 -2.16 -0.32
CA VAL A 56 11.78 -2.24 -0.47
C VAL A 56 11.07 -1.12 0.25
N LEU A 57 10.18 -0.41 -0.44
CA LEU A 57 9.27 0.55 0.18
C LEU A 57 7.83 0.02 0.17
N VAL A 58 7.26 -0.16 1.36
CA VAL A 58 5.86 -0.56 1.56
C VAL A 58 5.06 0.65 1.98
N LEU A 59 4.07 1.02 1.18
CA LEU A 59 3.16 2.11 1.48
C LEU A 59 1.83 1.56 1.98
N CYS A 60 1.39 2.03 3.14
CA CYS A 60 0.12 1.61 3.73
C CYS A 60 -0.55 2.78 4.43
N GLU A 61 -1.86 2.91 4.42
CA GLU A 61 -2.48 4.15 4.91
C GLU A 61 -2.84 4.15 6.41
N LEU A 62 -2.88 2.96 7.03
CA LEU A 62 -3.39 2.79 8.38
C LEU A 62 -2.26 2.33 9.30
N ARG A 63 -2.05 3.07 10.41
CA ARG A 63 -1.02 2.73 11.42
C ARG A 63 -1.11 1.29 11.94
N PRO A 64 -2.30 0.74 12.26
CA PRO A 64 -2.40 -0.67 12.67
C PRO A 64 -1.93 -1.65 11.60
N HIS A 65 -2.15 -1.33 10.31
CA HIS A 65 -1.66 -2.17 9.22
C HIS A 65 -0.13 -2.04 9.05
N ALA A 66 0.40 -0.83 9.23
CA ALA A 66 1.84 -0.59 9.20
C ALA A 66 2.59 -1.46 10.23
N ALA A 67 2.09 -1.47 11.48
CA ALA A 67 2.62 -2.32 12.54
C ALA A 67 2.48 -3.82 12.23
N ALA A 68 1.34 -4.23 11.66
CA ALA A 68 1.13 -5.63 11.26
C ALA A 68 2.09 -6.07 10.14
N LEU A 69 2.34 -5.21 9.15
CA LEU A 69 3.29 -5.44 8.07
C LEU A 69 4.72 -5.52 8.61
N GLU A 70 5.15 -4.57 9.44
CA GLU A 70 6.48 -4.58 10.07
C GLU A 70 6.72 -5.89 10.83
N ALA A 71 5.75 -6.29 11.68
CA ALA A 71 5.84 -7.55 12.42
C ALA A 71 5.90 -8.77 11.50
N ALA A 72 5.05 -8.81 10.46
CA ALA A 72 5.01 -9.93 9.52
C ALA A 72 6.28 -10.05 8.67
N VAL A 73 6.91 -8.93 8.33
CA VAL A 73 8.20 -8.89 7.61
C VAL A 73 9.34 -9.33 8.52
N ARG A 74 9.41 -8.82 9.77
CA ARG A 74 10.43 -9.28 10.74
C ARG A 74 10.34 -10.76 11.04
N ARG A 75 9.13 -11.31 11.19
CA ARG A 75 8.91 -12.77 11.35
C ARG A 75 9.49 -13.61 10.20
N ARG A 76 9.75 -13.01 9.03
CA ARG A 76 10.38 -13.66 7.87
C ARG A 76 11.89 -13.50 7.83
N GLY A 77 12.51 -13.02 8.91
CA GLY A 77 13.97 -12.89 9.05
C GLY A 77 14.54 -11.58 8.52
N VAL A 78 13.71 -10.57 8.22
CA VAL A 78 14.20 -9.26 7.77
C VAL A 78 14.25 -8.29 8.94
N GLU A 79 15.33 -8.38 9.73
CA GLU A 79 15.56 -7.49 10.87
C GLU A 79 15.72 -6.03 10.47
N ARG A 80 16.25 -5.78 9.26
CA ARG A 80 16.41 -4.45 8.64
C ARG A 80 15.07 -3.93 8.10
N THR A 81 14.09 -3.83 8.99
CA THR A 81 12.75 -3.31 8.74
C THR A 81 12.49 -2.11 9.64
N TRP A 82 12.03 -1.01 9.06
CA TRP A 82 11.63 0.21 9.77
C TRP A 82 10.19 0.56 9.44
N CYS A 83 9.47 1.15 10.41
CA CYS A 83 8.10 1.61 10.23
C CYS A 83 8.01 3.11 10.56
N LEU A 84 7.50 3.90 9.62
CA LEU A 84 7.29 5.35 9.75
C LEU A 84 5.82 5.71 9.58
N THR A 85 5.21 6.25 10.63
CA THR A 85 3.78 6.56 10.72
C THR A 85 3.45 8.04 10.91
N GLY A 86 4.47 8.91 10.99
CA GLY A 86 4.34 10.37 11.00
C GLY A 86 4.52 11.03 12.37
N GLU A 87 4.58 10.25 13.44
CA GLU A 87 4.85 10.72 14.82
C GLU A 87 6.23 10.28 15.31
N ASP A 88 7.07 9.78 14.39
CA ASP A 88 8.34 9.13 14.72
C ASP A 88 9.44 10.17 14.96
N LYS A 89 9.86 10.30 16.22
CA LYS A 89 10.97 11.19 16.62
C LYS A 89 12.28 10.84 15.91
N ASP A 90 12.46 9.57 15.54
CA ASP A 90 13.66 9.04 14.90
C ASP A 90 13.54 8.91 13.37
N ARG A 91 12.58 9.63 12.75
CA ARG A 91 12.32 9.56 11.31
C ARG A 91 13.57 9.74 10.45
N GLU A 92 14.35 10.80 10.68
CA GLU A 92 15.56 11.06 9.89
C GLU A 92 16.63 9.99 10.10
N ALA A 93 16.75 9.44 11.31
CA ALA A 93 17.67 8.35 11.58
C ALA A 93 17.26 7.07 10.83
N ALA A 94 15.97 6.71 10.83
CA ALA A 94 15.46 5.56 10.09
C ALA A 94 15.62 5.74 8.57
N LEU A 95 15.30 6.92 8.04
CA LEU A 95 15.52 7.24 6.62
C LEU A 95 17.00 7.22 6.27
N GLY A 96 17.88 7.76 7.12
CA GLY A 96 19.33 7.71 6.94
C GLY A 96 19.86 6.28 6.89
N ARG A 97 19.41 5.41 7.81
CA ARG A 97 19.75 3.98 7.80
C ARG A 97 19.27 3.28 6.54
N TYR A 98 18.04 3.57 6.10
CA TYR A 98 17.47 2.99 4.89
C TYR A 98 18.19 3.49 3.61
N ARG A 99 18.57 4.77 3.55
CA ARG A 99 19.34 5.36 2.45
C ARG A 99 20.74 4.74 2.30
N LEU A 100 21.42 4.55 3.42
CA LEU A 100 22.81 4.06 3.48
C LEU A 100 22.93 2.53 3.58
N LEU A 101 21.84 1.81 3.31
CA LEU A 101 21.82 0.35 3.34
C LEU A 101 22.84 -0.25 2.37
N ALA A 102 23.83 -0.96 2.92
CA ALA A 102 24.59 -1.96 2.17
C ALA A 102 23.77 -3.27 2.13
N GLY A 103 23.03 -3.47 1.04
CA GLY A 103 22.14 -4.62 0.83
C GLY A 103 20.67 -4.33 1.17
N GLY A 104 19.88 -5.39 1.36
CA GLY A 104 18.42 -5.28 1.33
C GLY A 104 17.77 -4.95 2.67
N GLY A 105 16.62 -4.29 2.60
CA GLY A 105 15.87 -3.88 3.77
C GLY A 105 14.49 -3.33 3.39
N VAL A 106 13.64 -3.13 4.38
CA VAL A 106 12.23 -2.76 4.18
C VAL A 106 11.91 -1.48 4.95
N LEU A 107 11.35 -0.49 4.25
CA LEU A 107 10.74 0.67 4.87
C LEU A 107 9.22 0.57 4.71
N VAL A 108 8.50 0.39 5.82
CA VAL A 108 7.05 0.53 5.88
C VAL A 108 6.73 1.98 6.20
N ALA A 109 5.93 2.63 5.37
CA ALA A 109 5.57 4.03 5.56
C ALA A 109 4.07 4.26 5.34
N THR A 110 3.50 5.14 6.17
CA THR A 110 2.20 5.74 5.85
C THR A 110 2.37 6.95 4.94
N PRO A 111 1.35 7.35 4.14
CA PRO A 111 1.48 8.42 3.16
C PRO A 111 1.69 9.78 3.83
N TRP A 112 2.92 10.04 4.24
CA TRP A 112 3.48 11.34 4.60
C TRP A 112 4.55 11.73 3.57
N PHE A 113 4.17 11.59 2.30
CA PHE A 113 5.07 11.70 1.15
C PHE A 113 4.75 12.87 0.22
N ARG A 114 3.98 13.85 0.69
CA ARG A 114 3.37 14.84 -0.19
C ARG A 114 4.24 16.05 -0.48
N GLU A 115 5.32 16.29 0.27
CA GLU A 115 6.27 17.36 -0.03
C GLU A 115 7.62 17.14 0.68
N GLY A 116 8.73 17.31 -0.05
CA GLY A 116 10.07 17.51 0.53
C GLY A 116 10.85 16.29 1.03
N MET A 117 10.35 15.05 0.88
CA MET A 117 11.06 13.86 1.37
C MET A 117 11.81 13.13 0.24
N ASP A 118 13.14 13.21 0.28
CA ASP A 118 14.06 12.50 -0.61
C ASP A 118 14.06 10.99 -0.29
N VAL A 119 13.30 10.21 -1.07
CA VAL A 119 13.24 8.75 -0.91
C VAL A 119 14.46 8.17 -1.57
N PRO A 120 15.24 7.34 -0.87
CA PRO A 120 16.30 6.61 -1.54
C PRO A 120 15.73 5.77 -2.67
N GLU A 121 16.56 5.52 -3.66
CA GLU A 121 16.29 4.56 -4.72
C GLU A 121 15.79 3.23 -4.13
N ILE A 122 14.72 2.71 -4.71
CA ILE A 122 14.11 1.44 -4.31
C ILE A 122 14.15 0.46 -5.47
N ASP A 123 14.19 -0.81 -5.12
CA ASP A 123 14.19 -1.93 -6.04
C ASP A 123 12.78 -2.55 -6.19
N ALA A 124 11.92 -2.36 -5.18
CA ALA A 124 10.51 -2.77 -5.19
C ALA A 124 9.61 -1.84 -4.37
N GLY A 125 8.43 -1.53 -4.90
CA GLY A 125 7.38 -0.75 -4.24
C GLY A 125 6.13 -1.59 -3.96
N LEU A 126 5.59 -1.56 -2.75
CA LEU A 126 4.40 -2.32 -2.36
C LEU A 126 3.29 -1.35 -1.93
N LEU A 127 2.13 -1.40 -2.61
CA LEU A 127 0.95 -0.57 -2.37
C LEU A 127 -0.07 -1.32 -1.51
N ALA A 128 0.11 -1.25 -0.20
CA ALA A 128 -0.69 -1.98 0.77
C ALA A 128 -1.90 -1.18 1.32
N GLY A 129 -2.17 0.02 0.81
CA GLY A 129 -3.19 0.96 1.30
C GLY A 129 -4.58 0.86 0.64
N GLY A 130 -4.68 0.38 -0.60
CA GLY A 130 -5.94 0.09 -1.28
C GLY A 130 -6.76 1.30 -1.75
N SER A 131 -6.15 2.49 -1.85
CA SER A 131 -6.84 3.73 -2.24
C SER A 131 -6.63 4.09 -3.72
N LEU A 132 -7.41 5.05 -4.22
CA LEU A 132 -7.19 5.63 -5.55
C LEU A 132 -5.99 6.60 -5.56
N SER A 133 -5.68 7.24 -4.43
CA SER A 133 -4.52 8.12 -4.30
C SER A 133 -3.19 7.40 -4.50
N GLU A 134 -3.15 6.07 -4.36
CA GLU A 134 -1.97 5.27 -4.71
C GLU A 134 -1.54 5.44 -6.18
N ILE A 135 -2.46 5.79 -7.09
CA ILE A 135 -2.10 6.14 -8.48
C ILE A 135 -1.28 7.42 -8.53
N ALA A 136 -1.69 8.44 -7.76
CA ALA A 136 -0.92 9.68 -7.64
C ALA A 136 0.44 9.42 -6.98
N VAL A 137 0.49 8.49 -6.01
CA VAL A 137 1.74 8.04 -5.41
C VAL A 137 2.61 7.30 -6.42
N LEU A 138 2.06 6.48 -7.31
CA LEU A 138 2.79 5.83 -8.41
C LEU A 138 3.35 6.82 -9.43
N GLN A 139 2.60 7.87 -9.74
CA GLN A 139 3.12 8.96 -10.57
C GLN A 139 4.28 9.68 -9.86
N GLY A 140 4.22 9.81 -8.53
CA GLY A 140 5.32 10.29 -7.70
C GLY A 140 6.52 9.33 -7.69
N PHE A 141 6.27 8.02 -7.61
CA PHE A 141 7.29 6.98 -7.71
C PHE A 141 8.09 7.12 -8.99
N GLY A 142 7.49 7.50 -10.13
CA GLY A 142 8.23 7.78 -11.37
C GLY A 142 9.45 8.71 -11.22
N ARG A 143 9.53 9.55 -10.16
CA ARG A 143 10.72 10.36 -9.82
C ARG A 143 11.74 9.66 -8.92
N MET A 144 11.32 8.65 -8.17
CA MET A 144 12.08 7.86 -7.18
C MET A 144 12.59 6.52 -7.73
N LEU A 145 11.95 5.99 -8.78
CA LEU A 145 12.28 4.73 -9.47
C LEU A 145 13.48 4.90 -10.42
N ARG A 146 14.52 5.65 -10.01
CA ARG A 146 15.68 5.90 -10.87
C ARG A 146 16.30 4.55 -11.28
N PRO A 147 16.46 4.29 -12.58
CA PRO A 147 17.18 3.11 -13.04
C PRO A 147 18.58 3.11 -12.45
N ARG A 148 18.99 2.00 -11.83
CA ARG A 148 20.39 1.82 -11.45
C ARG A 148 21.13 1.19 -12.64
N PRO A 149 22.44 1.39 -12.80
CA PRO A 149 23.22 0.79 -13.89
C PRO A 149 23.06 -0.75 -13.97
N ASP A 150 22.79 -1.38 -12.82
CA ASP A 150 22.56 -2.82 -12.65
C ASP A 150 21.09 -3.25 -12.68
N LYS A 151 20.13 -2.30 -12.71
CA LYS A 151 18.69 -2.61 -12.67
C LYS A 151 17.85 -1.61 -13.46
N ALA A 152 17.32 -2.08 -14.59
CA ALA A 152 16.54 -1.28 -15.53
C ALA A 152 15.06 -1.10 -15.15
N GLU A 153 14.55 -1.86 -14.18
CA GLU A 153 13.12 -1.92 -13.85
C GLU A 153 12.88 -1.89 -12.34
N VAL A 154 11.74 -1.34 -11.93
CA VAL A 154 11.25 -1.45 -10.55
C VAL A 154 9.92 -2.18 -10.52
N LEU A 155 9.82 -3.17 -9.65
CA LEU A 155 8.61 -3.97 -9.49
C LEU A 155 7.65 -3.29 -8.51
N VAL A 156 6.39 -3.16 -8.93
CA VAL A 156 5.31 -2.64 -8.09
C VAL A 156 4.33 -3.76 -7.79
N TYR A 157 4.06 -3.96 -6.50
CA TYR A 157 3.07 -4.90 -6.01
C TYR A 157 1.84 -4.15 -5.52
N ASP A 158 0.68 -4.51 -6.04
CA ASP A 158 -0.60 -3.91 -5.72
C ASP A 158 -1.62 -5.01 -5.39
N ALA A 159 -2.51 -4.74 -4.43
CA ALA A 159 -3.58 -5.64 -4.08
C ALA A 159 -4.70 -5.60 -5.11
N LEU A 160 -5.03 -6.77 -5.68
CA LEU A 160 -6.25 -6.98 -6.44
C LEU A 160 -7.37 -7.43 -5.49
N ASP A 161 -7.95 -6.46 -4.78
CA ASP A 161 -9.03 -6.74 -3.82
C ASP A 161 -10.28 -7.27 -4.53
N GLY A 162 -10.75 -8.44 -4.08
CA GLY A 162 -11.96 -9.07 -4.59
C GLY A 162 -13.22 -8.42 -4.03
N ARG A 163 -14.33 -8.58 -4.74
CA ARG A 163 -15.65 -8.11 -4.28
C ARG A 163 -16.13 -8.95 -3.10
N ASP A 164 -16.40 -8.33 -1.96
CA ASP A 164 -17.17 -8.95 -0.88
C ASP A 164 -18.65 -9.04 -1.32
N PRO A 165 -19.21 -10.25 -1.53
CA PRO A 165 -20.60 -10.41 -1.94
C PRO A 165 -21.60 -9.92 -0.88
N GLY A 166 -21.18 -9.81 0.40
CA GLY A 166 -21.98 -9.30 1.50
C GLY A 166 -22.03 -7.76 1.57
N VAL A 167 -21.25 -7.05 0.75
CA VAL A 167 -21.14 -5.59 0.80
C VAL A 167 -21.74 -4.96 -0.46
N ARG A 168 -22.67 -4.02 -0.27
CA ARG A 168 -23.38 -3.34 -1.39
C ARG A 168 -22.45 -2.51 -2.27
N LYS A 169 -21.42 -1.90 -1.67
CA LYS A 169 -20.41 -1.09 -2.36
C LYS A 169 -19.02 -1.42 -1.82
N ASP A 170 -18.26 -2.18 -2.60
CA ASP A 170 -16.90 -2.56 -2.28
C ASP A 170 -15.92 -1.54 -2.86
N TYR A 171 -15.47 -0.63 -2.01
CA TYR A 171 -14.54 0.42 -2.39
C TYR A 171 -13.15 -0.13 -2.74
N LEU A 172 -12.68 -1.18 -2.08
CA LEU A 172 -11.35 -1.74 -2.32
C LEU A 172 -11.31 -2.41 -3.68
N ALA A 173 -12.33 -3.21 -4.02
CA ALA A 173 -12.46 -3.82 -5.34
C ALA A 173 -12.60 -2.76 -6.44
N GLN A 174 -13.41 -1.72 -6.22
CA GLN A 174 -13.55 -0.61 -7.17
C GLN A 174 -12.23 0.13 -7.41
N HIS A 175 -11.47 0.41 -6.35
CA HIS A 175 -10.17 1.08 -6.46
C HIS A 175 -9.13 0.18 -7.14
N ALA A 176 -9.09 -1.11 -6.80
CA ALA A 176 -8.18 -2.06 -7.44
C ALA A 176 -8.41 -2.13 -8.95
N LEU A 177 -9.68 -2.16 -9.40
CA LEU A 177 -10.03 -2.12 -10.82
C LEU A 177 -9.63 -0.78 -11.48
N ALA A 178 -9.79 0.34 -10.78
CA ALA A 178 -9.37 1.64 -11.29
C ALA A 178 -7.85 1.74 -11.44
N ARG A 179 -7.07 1.24 -10.47
CA ARG A 179 -5.61 1.16 -10.54
C ARG A 179 -5.14 0.29 -11.70
N LEU A 180 -5.71 -0.92 -11.83
CA LEU A 180 -5.41 -1.85 -12.93
C LEU A 180 -5.66 -1.23 -14.30
N ARG A 181 -6.75 -0.46 -14.45
CA ARG A 181 -7.04 0.28 -15.67
C ARG A 181 -5.94 1.28 -16.01
N VAL A 182 -5.46 2.04 -15.03
CA VAL A 182 -4.37 3.01 -15.25
C VAL A 182 -3.08 2.31 -15.65
N TYR A 183 -2.72 1.17 -15.05
CA TYR A 183 -1.51 0.43 -15.44
C TYR A 183 -1.58 0.01 -16.91
N ARG A 184 -2.73 -0.50 -17.35
CA ARG A 184 -2.98 -0.90 -18.74
C ARG A 184 -2.95 0.29 -19.71
N GLU A 185 -3.60 1.40 -19.35
CA GLU A 185 -3.58 2.63 -20.17
C GLU A 185 -2.17 3.22 -20.33
N ARG A 186 -1.30 2.99 -19.34
CA ARG A 186 0.12 3.39 -19.37
C ARG A 186 1.03 2.40 -20.11
N GLY A 187 0.49 1.26 -20.56
CA GLY A 187 1.26 0.21 -21.22
C GLY A 187 2.19 -0.57 -20.29
N TRP A 188 1.96 -0.53 -18.97
CA TRP A 188 2.77 -1.29 -18.01
C TRP A 188 2.38 -2.77 -18.03
N ALA A 189 3.37 -3.66 -18.00
CA ALA A 189 3.12 -5.09 -17.87
C ALA A 189 2.51 -5.39 -16.49
N VAL A 190 1.42 -6.14 -16.47
CA VAL A 190 0.72 -6.53 -15.23
C VAL A 190 0.52 -8.03 -15.22
N GLU A 191 1.12 -8.70 -14.24
CA GLU A 191 0.99 -10.13 -14.02
C GLU A 191 0.27 -10.42 -12.71
N ARG A 192 -0.66 -11.37 -12.74
CA ARG A 192 -1.33 -11.82 -11.51
C ARG A 192 -0.47 -12.86 -10.82
N GLN A 193 -0.16 -12.58 -9.56
CA GLN A 193 0.65 -13.46 -8.73
C GLN A 193 -0.30 -14.35 -7.89
N PRO A 194 -0.03 -15.65 -7.76
CA PRO A 194 -0.92 -16.57 -7.07
C PRO A 194 -0.93 -16.31 -5.56
N ALA A 195 -2.12 -16.42 -4.96
CA ALA A 195 -2.28 -16.37 -3.51
C ALA A 195 -1.72 -17.66 -2.91
N GLY A 196 -0.43 -17.68 -2.55
CA GLY A 196 0.19 -18.83 -1.87
C GLY A 196 1.63 -19.17 -2.27
N GLY A 197 2.25 -18.46 -3.20
CA GLY A 197 3.65 -18.74 -3.53
C GLY A 197 4.16 -17.89 -4.68
N TRP A 198 5.09 -17.01 -4.36
CA TRP A 198 5.97 -16.39 -5.34
C TRP A 198 6.94 -17.49 -5.81
N ARG A 199 6.94 -17.84 -7.10
CA ARG A 199 7.98 -18.72 -7.65
C ARG A 199 9.31 -17.99 -7.69
#